data_AF-A0A3S1FD64-F1
#
_entry.id   AF-A0A3S1FD64-F1
#
_cell.length_a   1.000
_cell.length_b   1.000
_cell.length_c   1.000
_cell.angle_alpha   90.00
_cell.angle_beta   90.00
_cell.angle_gamma   90.00
#
_symmetry.space_group_name_H-M   'P 1'
#
loop_
_entity.id
_entity.type
_entity.pdbx_description
1 polymer ?
#
loop_
_entity_poly.entity_id
_entity_poly.type
_entity_poly.pdbx_seq_one_letter_code
_entity_poly.pdbx_strand_id
1 'polypeptide(L)'
;FTGLTEGATEKPAGAWTGELVVDFMLESLTRGDFYILCPDNEAARPLDEKRMAWAIGDIIENRPALSRWHPDHKDSFAAFMKN
;
A
#
# COMPACT_ATOMS: atom_id res chain seq x y z
N PHE A 1 10.64 11.19 16.06
CA PHE A 1 11.86 10.71 15.38
C PHE A 1 11.95 9.21 15.63
N THR A 2 11.34 8.41 14.76
CA THR A 2 11.66 6.97 14.70
C THR A 2 13.05 6.88 14.06
N GLY A 3 13.94 5.98 14.50
CA GLY A 3 15.35 5.89 14.05
C GLY A 3 15.59 5.63 12.55
N LEU A 4 14.60 5.83 11.70
CA LEU A 4 14.67 5.73 10.24
C LEU A 4 15.55 6.82 9.60
N THR A 5 15.91 7.86 10.35
CA THR A 5 16.68 9.02 9.86
C THR A 5 18.13 9.04 10.36
N GLU A 6 18.54 8.11 11.22
CA GLU A 6 19.91 8.10 11.74
C GLU A 6 20.86 7.58 10.65
N GLY A 7 21.53 8.49 9.94
CA GLY A 7 22.51 8.19 8.89
C GLY A 7 22.02 8.32 7.44
N ALA A 8 20.73 8.61 7.21
CA ALA A 8 20.22 8.89 5.87
C ALA A 8 20.48 10.36 5.48
N THR A 9 21.47 10.60 4.62
CA THR A 9 21.79 11.94 4.10
C THR A 9 20.96 12.35 2.89
N GLU A 10 20.30 11.40 2.22
CA GLU A 10 19.50 11.63 1.01
C GLU A 10 18.15 10.92 1.10
N LYS A 11 17.12 11.55 0.54
CA LYS A 11 15.76 11.00 0.50
C LYS A 11 15.71 9.80 -0.46
N PRO A 12 15.23 8.62 -0.04
CA PRO A 12 14.96 7.51 -0.96
C PRO A 12 14.00 7.93 -2.08
N ALA A 13 14.20 7.40 -3.29
CA ALA A 13 13.36 7.75 -4.45
C ALA A 13 11.87 7.47 -4.23
N GLY A 14 11.54 6.41 -3.50
CA GLY A 14 10.17 6.03 -3.13
C GLY A 14 9.56 6.86 -1.98
N ALA A 15 10.38 7.57 -1.20
CA ALA A 15 9.88 8.31 -0.04
C ALA A 15 9.31 9.68 -0.45
N TRP A 16 8.13 10.02 0.05
CA TRP A 16 7.58 11.36 -0.09
C TRP A 16 8.23 12.34 0.91
N THR A 17 8.34 13.61 0.52
CA THR A 17 8.64 14.68 1.49
C THR A 17 7.37 15.02 2.26
N GLY A 18 7.52 15.73 3.38
CA GLY A 18 6.36 16.19 4.15
C GLY A 18 5.41 17.07 3.32
N GLU A 19 5.97 17.94 2.49
CA GLU A 19 5.21 18.84 1.61
C GLU A 19 4.37 18.07 0.60
N LEU A 20 4.95 17.04 -0.06
CA LEU A 20 4.22 16.20 -1.00
C LEU A 20 3.02 15.49 -0.33
N VAL A 21 3.20 15.02 0.90
CA VAL A 21 2.11 14.41 1.68
C VAL A 21 1.00 15.42 1.96
N VAL A 22 1.38 16.63 2.39
CA VAL A 22 0.42 17.69 2.73
C VAL A 22 -0.36 18.14 1.50
N ASP A 23 0.32 18.39 0.39
CA ASP A 23 -0.32 18.86 -0.85
C ASP A 23 -1.35 17.82 -1.35
N PHE A 24 -0.94 16.55 -1.40
CA PHE A 24 -1.84 15.46 -1.79
C PHE A 24 -3.01 15.28 -0.82
N MET A 25 -2.75 15.43 0.48
CA MET A 25 -3.79 15.36 1.51
C MET A 25 -4.85 16.46 1.30
N LEU A 26 -4.42 17.71 1.11
CA LEU A 26 -5.34 18.85 0.91
C LEU A 26 -6.18 18.68 -0.36
N GLU A 27 -5.57 18.20 -1.45
CA GLU A 27 -6.32 17.87 -2.67
C GLU A 27 -7.35 16.76 -2.42
N SER A 28 -6.96 15.71 -1.70
CA SER A 28 -7.86 14.58 -1.38
C SER A 28 -9.02 15.00 -0.48
N LEU A 29 -8.78 15.87 0.50
CA LEU A 29 -9.83 16.45 1.33
C LEU A 29 -10.83 17.27 0.48
N THR A 30 -10.35 17.99 -0.53
CA THR A 30 -11.22 18.75 -1.45
C THR A 30 -12.11 17.82 -2.28
N ARG A 31 -11.65 16.61 -2.59
CA ARG A 31 -12.48 15.56 -3.23
C ARG A 31 -13.45 14.86 -2.28
N GLY A 32 -13.34 15.11 -0.97
CA GLY A 32 -14.15 14.45 0.05
C GLY A 32 -13.65 13.05 0.44
N ASP A 33 -12.39 12.72 0.13
CA ASP A 33 -11.81 11.41 0.43
C ASP A 33 -11.60 11.27 1.94
N PHE A 34 -12.22 10.26 2.57
CA PHE A 34 -11.99 9.93 3.97
C PHE A 34 -10.72 9.09 4.17
N TYR A 35 -10.50 8.09 3.30
CA TYR A 35 -9.27 7.30 3.27
C TYR A 35 -8.38 7.79 2.14
N ILE A 36 -7.20 8.29 2.51
CA ILE A 36 -6.20 8.81 1.57
C ILE A 36 -5.11 7.76 1.43
N LEU A 37 -5.11 7.08 0.27
CA LEU A 37 -4.07 6.12 -0.08
C LEU A 37 -2.92 6.86 -0.77
N CYS A 38 -1.84 7.10 -0.03
CA CYS A 38 -0.66 7.76 -0.57
C CYS A 38 0.10 6.82 -1.51
N PRO A 39 0.44 7.26 -2.73
CA PRO A 39 1.39 6.59 -3.61
C PRO A 39 2.75 6.41 -2.92
N ASP A 40 3.39 5.27 -3.12
CA ASP A 40 4.77 4.99 -2.68
C ASP A 40 5.80 5.13 -3.81
N ASN A 41 5.37 5.61 -4.99
CA ASN A 41 6.13 5.70 -6.23
C ASN A 41 6.71 4.37 -6.74
N GLU A 42 6.30 3.22 -6.19
CA GLU A 42 6.78 1.88 -6.56
C GLU A 42 5.65 1.00 -7.09
N ALA A 43 4.47 1.09 -6.49
CA ALA A 43 3.27 0.39 -6.93
C ALA A 43 2.25 1.37 -7.52
N ALA A 44 1.61 0.95 -8.61
CA ALA A 44 0.46 1.68 -9.13
C ALA A 44 -0.76 1.45 -8.22
N ARG A 45 -1.57 2.49 -8.00
CA ARG A 45 -2.76 2.40 -7.13
C ARG A 45 -3.67 1.18 -7.36
N PRO A 46 -3.98 0.74 -8.61
CA PRO A 46 -4.78 -0.47 -8.82
C PRO A 46 -4.14 -1.75 -8.27
N LEU A 47 -2.81 -1.82 -8.24
CA LEU A 47 -2.07 -2.94 -7.66
C LEU A 47 -2.23 -2.97 -6.14
N ASP A 48 -2.16 -1.81 -5.48
CA ASP A 48 -2.34 -1.72 -4.04
C ASP A 48 -3.77 -2.02 -3.62
N GLU A 49 -4.76 -1.50 -4.35
CA GLU A 49 -6.17 -1.80 -4.10
C GLU A 49 -6.46 -3.30 -4.21
N LYS A 50 -5.89 -3.99 -5.21
CA LYS A 50 -5.95 -5.45 -5.32
C LYS A 50 -5.30 -6.15 -4.11
N ARG A 51 -4.10 -5.73 -3.72
CA ARG A 51 -3.39 -6.31 -2.57
C ARG A 51 -4.15 -6.10 -1.27
N MET A 52 -4.77 -4.93 -1.08
CA MET A 52 -5.63 -4.62 0.05
C MET A 52 -6.88 -5.50 0.05
N ALA A 53 -7.57 -5.62 -1.10
CA ALA A 53 -8.74 -6.49 -1.23
C ALA A 53 -8.40 -7.94 -0.89
N TRP A 54 -7.26 -8.45 -1.37
CA TRP A 54 -6.78 -9.77 -1.00
C TRP A 54 -6.53 -9.90 0.51
N ALA A 55 -5.84 -8.93 1.13
CA ALA A 55 -5.56 -8.96 2.57
C ALA A 55 -6.84 -8.92 3.42
N ILE A 56 -7.86 -8.15 3.01
CA ILE A 56 -9.17 -8.16 3.67
C ILE A 56 -9.86 -9.52 3.46
N GLY A 57 -9.70 -10.15 2.30
CA GLY A 57 -10.15 -11.51 2.03
C GLY A 57 -9.54 -12.54 2.99
N ASP A 58 -8.31 -12.35 3.47
CA ASP A 58 -7.71 -13.26 4.47
C ASP A 58 -8.56 -13.33 5.74
N ILE A 59 -9.10 -12.19 6.16
CA ILE A 59 -9.96 -12.08 7.34
C ILE A 59 -11.35 -12.68 7.04
N ILE A 60 -11.94 -12.34 5.89
CA ILE A 60 -13.30 -12.77 5.53
C ILE A 60 -13.38 -14.28 5.32
N GLU A 61 -12.41 -14.85 4.61
CA GLU A 61 -12.37 -16.27 4.24
C GLU A 61 -11.63 -17.14 5.27
N ASN A 62 -11.16 -16.53 6.36
CA ASN A 62 -10.37 -17.20 7.40
C ASN A 62 -9.13 -17.92 6.85
N ARG A 63 -8.40 -17.24 5.95
CA ARG A 63 -7.11 -17.72 5.42
C ARG A 63 -5.96 -17.37 6.39
N PRO A 64 -4.80 -18.05 6.28
CA PRO A 64 -3.63 -17.65 7.06
C PRO A 64 -3.24 -16.19 6.82
N ALA A 65 -2.71 -15.53 7.85
CA ALA A 65 -2.23 -14.17 7.73
C ALA A 65 -1.17 -14.03 6.64
N LEU A 66 -1.24 -12.96 5.85
CA LEU A 66 -0.36 -12.72 4.70
C LEU A 66 -0.42 -13.86 3.66
N SER A 67 -1.63 -14.37 3.38
CA SER A 67 -1.83 -15.57 2.56
C SER A 67 -1.23 -15.46 1.15
N ARG A 68 -1.02 -14.24 0.63
CA ARG A 68 -0.34 -14.00 -0.65
C ARG A 68 1.06 -14.63 -0.75
N TRP A 69 1.70 -14.89 0.38
CA TRP A 69 3.01 -15.55 0.47
C TRP A 69 2.93 -17.00 0.96
N HIS A 70 1.74 -17.45 1.37
CA HIS A 70 1.54 -18.82 1.85
C HIS A 70 1.59 -19.80 0.67
N PRO A 71 2.33 -20.93 0.75
CA PRO A 71 2.46 -21.88 -0.35
C PRO A 71 1.10 -22.32 -0.93
N ASP A 72 0.14 -22.62 -0.06
CA ASP A 72 -1.19 -23.12 -0.45
C ASP A 72 -2.09 -22.06 -1.12
N HIS A 73 -1.74 -20.78 -1.03
CA HIS A 73 -2.56 -19.67 -1.55
C HIS A 73 -1.85 -18.87 -2.66
N LYS A 74 -0.59 -19.20 -2.98
CA LYS A 74 0.22 -18.49 -3.96
C LYS A 74 -0.43 -18.49 -5.36
N ASP A 75 -0.97 -19.62 -5.79
CA ASP A 75 -1.59 -19.74 -7.12
C ASP A 75 -2.91 -18.99 -7.20
N SER A 76 -3.73 -19.08 -6.15
CA SER A 76 -4.98 -18.32 -6.03
C SER A 76 -4.72 -16.81 -6.03
N PHE A 77 -3.68 -16.35 -5.32
CA PHE A 77 -3.26 -14.95 -5.35
C PHE A 77 -2.80 -14.54 -6.76
N ALA A 78 -1.96 -15.35 -7.41
CA ALA A 78 -1.49 -15.05 -8.77
C ALA A 78 -2.63 -14.99 -9.80
N ALA A 79 -3.66 -15.84 -9.66
CA ALA A 79 -4.87 -15.79 -10.46
C ALA A 79 -5.67 -14.51 -10.19
N PHE A 80 -5.88 -14.17 -8.91
CA PHE A 80 -6.57 -12.95 -8.50
C PHE A 80 -5.90 -11.68 -9.05
N MET A 81 -4.56 -11.64 -9.09
CA MET A 81 -3.83 -10.48 -9.60
C MET A 81 -4.01 -10.25 -11.11
N LYS A 82 -4.30 -11.31 -11.88
CA LYS A 82 -4.45 -11.26 -13.36
C LYS A 82 -5.83 -10.79 -13.83
N ASN A 83 -6.85 -10.93 -12.99
CA ASN A 83 -8.21 -10.47 -13.27
C ASN A 83 -8.34 -8.96 -13.05
#